data_AF-A0ABD6DQE5-F1
#
_entry.id   AF-A0ABD6DQE5-F1
#
_cell.length_a   1.000
_cell.length_b   1.000
_cell.length_c   1.000
_cell.angle_alpha   90.00
_cell.angle_beta   90.00
_cell.angle_gamma   90.00
#
_symmetry.space_group_name_H-M   'P 1'
#
loop_
_entity.id
_entity.type
_entity.pdbx_description
1 polymer ?
#
loop_
_entity_poly.entity_id
_entity_poly.type
_entity_poly.pdbx_seq_one_letter_code
_entity_poly.pdbx_strand_id
1 'polypeptide(L)'
;MTADRFERIASATEGDEIEIALDVDSISVGGVELESPIVTRVAAVSEETVDARQKDVDIDGIVDRRILHLAPVSGDDRHEAYVLETRSPVVGEETVCPLRGRPRSGCGPADDIGTLPVLGEIEAIEVRS
;
A
#
# COMPACT_ATOMS: atom_id res chain seq x y z
N MET A 1 17.64 -5.11 1.39
CA MET A 1 16.46 -5.92 1.72
C MET A 1 15.14 -5.26 1.29
N THR A 2 15.17 -4.09 0.64
CA THR A 2 14.00 -3.46 0.00
C THR A 2 13.57 -4.20 -1.27
N ALA A 3 14.54 -4.72 -2.04
CA ALA A 3 14.31 -5.53 -3.24
C ALA A 3 13.41 -6.75 -2.96
N ASP A 4 13.68 -7.50 -1.88
CA ASP A 4 12.83 -8.64 -1.48
C ASP A 4 11.37 -8.25 -1.23
N ARG A 5 11.11 -7.07 -0.63
CA ARG A 5 9.74 -6.60 -0.36
C ARG A 5 9.05 -6.19 -1.65
N PHE A 6 9.77 -5.45 -2.49
CA PHE A 6 9.26 -4.99 -3.78
C PHE A 6 8.88 -6.18 -4.68
N GLU A 7 9.76 -7.17 -4.81
CA GLU A 7 9.50 -8.37 -5.62
C GLU A 7 8.29 -9.16 -5.11
N ARG A 8 8.10 -9.27 -3.79
CA ARG A 8 6.92 -9.93 -3.19
C ARG A 8 5.62 -9.19 -3.46
N ILE A 9 5.62 -7.86 -3.37
CA ILE A 9 4.45 -7.05 -3.73
C ILE A 9 4.16 -7.17 -5.23
N ALA A 10 5.21 -7.20 -6.05
CA ALA A 10 5.10 -7.34 -7.49
C ALA A 10 4.55 -8.72 -7.91
N SER A 11 4.77 -9.77 -7.11
CA SER A 11 4.21 -11.10 -7.36
C SER A 11 2.81 -11.31 -6.78
N ALA A 12 2.37 -10.47 -5.84
CA ALA A 12 1.06 -10.59 -5.20
C ALA A 12 -0.11 -10.40 -6.18
N THR A 13 -1.13 -11.24 -6.04
CA THR A 13 -2.32 -11.32 -6.88
C THR A 13 -3.60 -11.23 -6.05
N GLU A 14 -4.73 -10.95 -6.71
CA GLU A 14 -6.03 -10.88 -6.04
C GLU A 14 -6.38 -12.20 -5.34
N GLY A 15 -6.75 -12.13 -4.07
CA GLY A 15 -7.06 -13.28 -3.23
C GLY A 15 -5.91 -13.76 -2.34
N ASP A 16 -4.67 -13.37 -2.63
CA ASP A 16 -3.50 -13.75 -1.81
C ASP A 16 -3.64 -13.19 -0.40
N GLU A 17 -3.19 -13.97 0.58
CA GLU A 17 -2.99 -13.51 1.96
C GLU A 17 -1.67 -12.75 2.04
N ILE A 18 -1.70 -11.58 2.67
CA ILE A 18 -0.53 -10.73 2.88
C ILE A 18 -0.38 -10.43 4.37
N GLU A 19 0.83 -10.60 4.86
CA GLU A 19 1.25 -10.26 6.22
C GLU A 19 2.22 -9.09 6.14
N ILE A 20 1.87 -7.98 6.79
CA ILE A 20 2.57 -6.70 6.71
C ILE A 20 3.09 -6.36 8.09
N ALA A 21 4.41 -6.48 8.28
CA ALA A 21 5.06 -5.98 9.47
C ALA A 21 5.37 -4.49 9.29
N LEU A 22 4.85 -3.67 10.19
CA LEU A 22 5.18 -2.26 10.31
C LEU A 22 6.45 -2.07 11.16
N ASP A 23 7.08 -0.91 11.04
CA ASP A 23 8.24 -0.51 11.86
C ASP A 23 7.90 -0.28 13.35
N VAL A 24 6.62 -0.33 13.69
CA VAL A 24 6.06 -0.17 15.03
C VAL A 24 5.20 -1.39 15.39
N ASP A 25 5.12 -1.72 16.68
CA ASP A 25 4.35 -2.87 17.17
C ASP A 25 2.84 -2.69 17.02
N SER A 26 2.34 -1.46 17.07
CA SER A 26 0.92 -1.14 16.84
C SER A 26 0.71 0.30 16.43
N ILE A 27 -0.40 0.55 15.74
CA ILE A 27 -0.82 1.88 15.30
C ILE A 27 -2.28 2.12 15.68
N SER A 28 -2.63 3.36 15.97
CA SER A 28 -4.02 3.78 16.18
C SER A 28 -4.40 4.83 15.14
N VAL A 29 -5.31 4.48 14.23
CA VAL A 29 -5.76 5.39 13.16
C VAL A 29 -7.28 5.43 13.13
N GLY A 30 -7.84 6.63 13.28
CA GLY A 30 -9.29 6.83 13.30
C GLY A 30 -10.02 6.13 14.46
N GLY A 31 -9.28 5.74 15.52
CA GLY A 31 -9.80 4.98 16.66
C GLY A 31 -9.77 3.46 16.50
N VAL A 32 -9.16 2.94 15.43
CA VAL A 32 -8.87 1.51 15.26
C VAL A 32 -7.43 1.25 15.65
N GLU A 33 -7.22 0.28 16.53
CA GLU A 33 -5.89 -0.22 16.88
C GLU A 33 -5.55 -1.41 15.97
N LEU A 34 -4.44 -1.30 15.25
CA LEU A 34 -3.91 -2.35 14.39
C LEU A 34 -2.58 -2.82 14.98
N GLU A 35 -2.50 -4.10 15.30
CA GLU A 35 -1.27 -4.74 15.77
C GLU A 35 -0.43 -5.20 14.57
N SER A 36 0.88 -4.98 14.66
CA SER A 36 1.85 -5.49 13.70
C SER A 36 2.26 -6.91 14.12
N PRO A 37 2.32 -7.90 13.20
CA PRO A 37 2.04 -7.77 11.78
C PRO A 37 0.53 -7.79 11.44
N ILE A 38 0.15 -6.97 10.46
CA ILE A 38 -1.21 -6.88 9.94
C ILE A 38 -1.40 -8.00 8.90
N VAL A 39 -2.28 -8.94 9.20
CA VAL A 39 -2.63 -10.04 8.28
C VAL A 39 -3.96 -9.72 7.59
N THR A 40 -3.95 -9.65 6.27
CA THR A 40 -5.15 -9.41 5.45
C THR A 40 -5.03 -10.07 4.07
N ARG A 41 -5.95 -9.77 3.15
CA ARG A 41 -5.95 -10.29 1.78
C ARG A 41 -5.93 -9.18 0.75
N VAL A 42 -5.32 -9.47 -0.39
CA VAL A 42 -5.37 -8.61 -1.57
C VAL A 42 -6.78 -8.68 -2.16
N ALA A 43 -7.49 -7.56 -2.11
CA ALA A 43 -8.83 -7.42 -2.67
C ALA A 43 -8.80 -7.03 -4.15
N ALA A 44 -7.86 -6.18 -4.56
CA ALA A 44 -7.65 -5.80 -5.96
C ALA A 44 -6.20 -5.40 -6.22
N VAL A 45 -5.76 -5.54 -7.47
CA VAL A 45 -4.44 -5.05 -7.95
C VAL A 45 -4.65 -4.02 -9.04
N SER A 46 -3.91 -2.92 -8.99
CA SER A 46 -3.93 -1.88 -10.01
C SER A 46 -2.51 -1.50 -10.40
N GLU A 47 -2.26 -1.35 -11.70
CA GLU A 47 -0.96 -0.99 -12.25
C GLU A 47 -1.13 0.21 -13.18
N GLU A 48 -0.29 1.23 -13.00
CA GLU A 48 -0.32 2.47 -13.76
C GLU A 48 1.10 2.90 -14.12
N THR A 49 1.35 3.17 -15.39
CA THR A 49 2.60 3.78 -15.87
C THR A 49 2.41 5.29 -15.95
N VAL A 50 3.14 6.04 -15.11
CA VAL A 50 3.04 7.50 -15.01
C VAL A 50 4.28 8.15 -15.61
N ASP A 51 4.10 9.11 -16.51
CA ASP A 51 5.20 10.01 -16.89
C ASP A 51 5.42 11.01 -15.75
N ALA A 52 6.60 10.98 -15.12
CA ALA A 52 6.89 11.77 -13.93
C ALA A 52 6.76 13.28 -14.17
N ARG A 53 6.88 13.75 -15.43
CA ARG A 53 6.66 15.16 -15.79
C ARG A 53 5.19 15.60 -15.70
N GLN A 54 4.25 14.66 -15.64
CA GLN A 54 2.81 14.95 -15.62
C GLN A 54 2.20 14.98 -14.21
N LYS A 55 2.93 14.53 -13.16
CA LYS A 55 2.35 14.33 -11.81
C LYS A 55 3.21 14.82 -10.63
N ASP A 56 4.08 15.80 -10.82
CA ASP A 56 4.91 16.38 -9.71
C ASP A 56 5.66 15.30 -8.92
N VAL A 57 6.21 14.31 -9.62
CA VAL A 57 7.11 13.32 -9.00
C VAL A 57 8.53 13.87 -9.12
N ASP A 58 9.27 14.00 -8.01
CA ASP A 58 10.68 14.44 -7.93
C ASP A 58 11.67 13.44 -8.57
N ILE A 59 11.32 12.84 -9.71
CA ILE A 59 12.10 11.85 -10.44
C ILE A 59 11.99 12.19 -11.94
N ASP A 60 13.11 12.24 -12.67
CA ASP A 60 13.08 12.38 -14.12
C ASP A 60 12.82 11.00 -14.78
N GLY A 61 11.64 10.79 -15.37
CA GLY A 61 11.38 9.58 -16.18
C GLY A 61 9.96 9.03 -16.15
N ILE A 62 9.79 7.80 -16.62
CA ILE A 62 8.55 7.03 -16.50
C ILE A 62 8.61 6.24 -15.19
N VAL A 63 7.51 6.16 -14.46
CA VAL A 63 7.38 5.43 -13.20
C VAL A 63 6.25 4.44 -13.32
N ASP A 64 6.57 3.15 -13.23
CA ASP A 64 5.56 2.10 -13.08
C ASP A 64 5.14 2.03 -11.61
N ARG A 65 3.85 2.26 -11.37
CA ARG A 65 3.22 2.20 -10.06
C ARG A 65 2.37 0.96 -9.99
N ARG A 66 2.58 0.16 -8.95
CA ARG A 66 1.70 -0.96 -8.62
C ARG A 66 1.05 -0.69 -7.27
N ILE A 67 -0.25 -0.90 -7.21
CA ILE A 67 -1.10 -0.58 -6.07
C ILE A 67 -1.87 -1.84 -5.71
N LEU A 68 -1.62 -2.36 -4.51
CA LEU A 68 -2.43 -3.40 -3.90
C LEU A 68 -3.51 -2.73 -3.04
N HIS A 69 -4.76 -3.06 -3.34
CA HIS A 69 -5.89 -2.77 -2.47
C HIS A 69 -6.11 -3.99 -1.59
N LEU A 70 -6.02 -3.80 -0.28
CA LEU A 70 -6.13 -4.84 0.72
C LEU A 70 -7.48 -4.72 1.43
N ALA A 71 -8.06 -5.87 1.77
CA ALA A 71 -9.23 -5.91 2.61
C ALA A 71 -8.94 -5.29 3.99
N PRO A 72 -9.92 -4.61 4.61
CA PRO A 72 -9.78 -4.20 6.01
C PRO A 72 -9.70 -5.44 6.91
N VAL A 73 -8.95 -5.36 8.02
CA VAL A 73 -8.88 -6.48 8.96
C VAL A 73 -10.24 -6.70 9.62
N SER A 74 -10.46 -7.92 10.11
CA SER A 74 -11.69 -8.24 10.85
C SER A 74 -11.81 -7.35 12.09
N GLY A 75 -12.87 -6.54 12.14
CA GLY A 75 -13.10 -5.59 13.23
C GLY A 75 -12.78 -4.14 12.89
N ASP A 76 -12.18 -3.87 11.73
CA ASP A 76 -12.03 -2.50 11.23
C ASP A 76 -13.29 -2.09 10.44
N ASP A 77 -14.18 -1.35 11.11
CA ASP A 77 -15.34 -0.73 10.48
C ASP A 77 -15.08 0.67 9.91
N ARG A 78 -13.88 1.23 10.14
CA ARG A 78 -13.49 2.61 9.79
C ARG A 78 -12.81 2.72 8.44
N HIS A 79 -12.05 1.72 8.04
CA HIS A 79 -11.38 1.70 6.73
C HIS A 79 -12.17 0.81 5.76
N GLU A 80 -12.29 1.27 4.51
CA GLU A 80 -12.87 0.45 3.44
C GLU A 80 -11.82 -0.45 2.77
N ALA A 81 -10.55 -0.05 2.82
CA ALA A 81 -9.41 -0.79 2.31
C ALA A 81 -8.12 -0.26 2.92
N TYR A 82 -7.06 -1.08 2.92
CA TYR A 82 -5.69 -0.56 3.01
C TYR A 82 -5.05 -0.53 1.64
N VAL A 83 -4.08 0.35 1.45
CA VAL A 83 -3.43 0.57 0.17
C VAL A 83 -1.94 0.45 0.37
N LEU A 84 -1.33 -0.40 -0.45
CA LEU A 84 0.11 -0.58 -0.52
C LEU A 84 0.57 -0.23 -1.93
N GLU A 85 1.49 0.72 -2.03
CA GLU A 85 1.98 1.23 -3.31
C GLU A 85 3.47 0.92 -3.46
N THR A 86 3.86 0.46 -4.64
CA THR A 86 5.26 0.43 -5.07
C THR A 86 5.48 1.31 -6.28
N ARG A 87 6.68 1.87 -6.37
CA ARG A 87 7.12 2.71 -7.48
C ARG A 87 8.41 2.17 -8.05
N SER A 88 8.41 1.85 -9.33
CA SER A 88 9.58 1.46 -10.11
C SER A 88 9.88 2.55 -11.14
N PRO A 89 10.75 3.51 -10.82
CA PRO A 89 11.21 4.49 -11.80
C PRO A 89 12.17 3.84 -12.81
N VAL A 90 12.11 4.28 -14.08
CA VAL A 90 13.07 3.84 -15.12
C VAL A 90 14.52 4.17 -14.74
N VAL A 91 14.73 5.30 -14.05
CA VAL A 91 16.03 5.70 -13.51
C VAL A 91 15.85 6.02 -12.04
N GLY A 92 16.49 5.25 -11.17
CA GLY A 92 16.41 5.41 -9.72
C GLY A 92 16.30 4.08 -9.00
N GLU A 93 16.00 4.16 -7.72
CA GLU A 93 15.77 2.98 -6.89
C GLU A 93 14.27 2.69 -6.81
N GLU A 94 13.92 1.40 -6.83
CA GLU A 94 12.57 0.93 -6.55
C GLU A 94 12.21 1.26 -5.11
N THR A 95 10.99 1.75 -4.90
CA THR A 95 10.52 2.16 -3.58
C THR A 95 9.21 1.49 -3.24
N VAL A 96 9.09 1.10 -1.97
CA VAL A 96 7.84 0.67 -1.35
C VAL A 96 7.35 1.83 -0.52
N CYS A 97 6.15 2.31 -0.81
CA CYS A 97 5.53 3.40 -0.07
C CYS A 97 4.98 2.90 1.27
N PRO A 98 4.77 3.80 2.25
CA PRO A 98 4.18 3.46 3.54
C PRO A 98 2.78 2.89 3.37
N LEU A 99 2.36 2.04 4.31
CA LEU A 99 1.00 1.51 4.33
C LEU A 99 0.02 2.68 4.53
N ARG A 100 -1.05 2.74 3.73
CA ARG A 100 -2.07 3.79 3.83
C ARG A 100 -3.44 3.20 4.08
N GLY A 101 -4.25 3.91 4.86
CA GLY A 101 -5.61 3.50 5.20
C GLY A 101 -6.59 4.30 4.36
N ARG A 102 -7.45 3.63 3.61
CA ARG A 102 -8.55 4.31 2.93
C ARG A 102 -9.73 4.42 3.89
N PRO A 103 -10.05 5.62 4.41
CA PRO A 103 -11.19 5.78 5.30
C PRO A 103 -12.47 5.46 4.55
N ARG A 104 -13.43 4.88 5.26
CA ARG A 104 -14.76 4.55 4.73
C ARG A 104 -15.56 5.84 4.58
N SER A 105 -15.28 6.60 3.53
CA SER A 105 -15.98 7.86 3.24
C SER A 105 -17.36 7.56 2.70
N GLY A 106 -18.39 7.96 3.46
CA GLY A 106 -19.76 7.95 2.96
C GLY A 106 -19.90 8.88 1.75
N CYS A 107 -19.93 8.31 0.55
CA CYS A 107 -20.26 9.00 -0.71
C CYS A 107 -19.38 10.23 -1.02
N GLY A 108 -18.07 10.03 -1.20
CA GLY A 108 -17.17 11.01 -1.79
C GLY A 108 -16.45 10.43 -3.02
N PRO A 109 -15.92 11.27 -3.94
CA PRO A 109 -15.06 10.77 -5.01
C PRO A 109 -13.87 10.02 -4.41
N ALA A 110 -13.36 9.00 -5.11
CA ALA A 110 -12.19 8.25 -4.65
C ALA A 110 -11.02 9.23 -4.47
N ASP A 111 -10.56 9.40 -3.23
CA ASP A 111 -9.41 10.24 -2.90
C ASP A 111 -8.16 9.72 -3.63
N ASP A 112 -7.32 10.65 -4.12
CA ASP A 112 -5.98 10.32 -4.64
C ASP A 112 -5.18 9.58 -3.57
N ILE A 113 -4.50 8.49 -3.92
CA ILE A 113 -3.76 7.65 -2.95
C ILE A 113 -2.77 8.46 -2.10
N GLY A 114 -2.16 9.50 -2.69
CA GLY A 114 -1.23 10.39 -2.00
C GLY A 114 -1.84 11.18 -0.85
N THR A 115 -3.16 11.36 -0.81
CA THR A 115 -3.87 12.09 0.26
C THR A 115 -4.37 11.18 1.37
N LEU A 116 -4.29 9.86 1.19
CA LEU A 116 -4.71 8.89 2.20
C LEU A 116 -3.80 8.96 3.45
N PRO A 117 -4.36 8.83 4.66
CA PRO A 117 -3.58 8.81 5.89
C PRO A 117 -2.57 7.67 5.88
N VAL A 118 -1.32 8.01 6.22
CA VAL A 118 -0.25 7.02 6.42
C VAL A 118 -0.49 6.29 7.73
N LEU A 119 -0.52 4.97 7.65
CA LEU A 119 -0.66 4.06 8.77
C LEU A 119 0.69 3.76 9.42
N GLY A 120 1.71 3.47 8.61
CA GLY A 120 3.07 3.19 9.11
C GLY A 120 4.04 2.83 7.99
N GLU A 121 5.34 2.87 8.31
CA GLU A 121 6.38 2.41 7.39
C GLU A 121 6.42 0.88 7.38
N ILE A 122 6.73 0.30 6.23
CA ILE A 122 6.70 -1.16 6.06
C ILE A 122 8.09 -1.73 6.32
N GLU A 123 8.21 -2.55 7.37
CA GLU A 123 9.44 -3.26 7.72
C GLU A 123 9.56 -4.60 7.01
N ALA A 124 8.48 -5.36 6.84
CA ALA A 124 8.51 -6.62 6.11
C ALA A 124 7.15 -6.96 5.50
N ILE A 125 7.19 -7.76 4.44
CA ILE A 125 5.99 -8.27 3.76
C ILE A 125 6.21 -9.74 3.44
N GLU A 126 5.22 -10.56 3.78
CA GLU A 126 5.11 -11.94 3.34
C GLU A 126 3.79 -12.10 2.56
N VAL A 127 3.84 -12.79 1.42
CA VAL A 127 2.67 -13.07 0.58
C VAL A 127 2.50 -14.58 0.49
N ARG A 128 1.26 -15.05 0.70
CA ARG A 128 0.88 -16.46 0.63
C ARG A 128 -0.29 -16.62 -0.33
N SER A 129 -0.08 -17.47 -1.33
CA SER A 129 -1.08 -17.86 -2.34
C SER A 129 -1.87 -19.10 -1.94
#